data_AF-A0A933EAK2-F1
#
_entry.id   AF-A0A933EAK2-F1
#
_cell.length_a   1.000
_cell.length_b   1.000
_cell.length_c   1.000
_cell.angle_alpha   90.00
_cell.angle_beta   90.00
_cell.angle_gamma   90.00
#
_symmetry.space_group_name_H-M   'P 1'
#
loop_
_entity.id
_entity.type
_entity.pdbx_description
1 polymer ?
#
loop_
_entity_poly.entity_id
_entity_poly.type
_entity_poly.pdbx_seq_one_letter_code
_entity_poly.pdbx_strand_id
1 'polypeptide(L)'
;MFNVYYSESAILTVKGFIRAYEEAFFELYRDSGLVTEQKIIENYRLSAKKLSEQIFSEIEKHLGVKRVLGRKEHKPWHHELTFYVGSRLITVFYTTDEDDSKIIESIGIERKPIIF
;
A
#
# COMPACT_ATOMS: atom_id res chain seq x y z
N MET A 1 -2.92 -19.95 -8.19
CA MET A 1 -2.85 -18.54 -7.77
C MET A 1 -3.64 -17.77 -8.80
N PHE A 2 -4.60 -16.94 -8.38
CA PHE A 2 -5.41 -16.14 -9.31
C PHE A 2 -4.64 -14.87 -9.69
N ASN A 3 -4.85 -14.41 -10.92
CA ASN A 3 -4.18 -13.22 -11.41
C ASN A 3 -4.75 -11.98 -10.74
N VAL A 4 -3.85 -11.12 -10.27
CA VAL A 4 -4.17 -9.83 -9.67
C VAL A 4 -3.54 -8.76 -10.56
N TYR A 5 -4.40 -7.91 -11.12
CA TYR A 5 -4.00 -6.80 -11.97
C TYR A 5 -4.24 -5.49 -11.23
N TYR A 6 -3.46 -4.48 -11.56
CA TYR A 6 -3.56 -3.16 -10.94
C TYR A 6 -3.91 -2.13 -12.01
N SER A 7 -4.89 -1.29 -11.73
CA SER A 7 -5.08 -0.06 -12.47
C SER A 7 -3.86 0.86 -12.28
N GLU A 8 -3.60 1.72 -13.26
CA GLU A 8 -2.53 2.72 -13.15
C GLU A 8 -2.76 3.64 -11.94
N SER A 9 -4.01 4.02 -11.67
CA SER A 9 -4.37 4.85 -10.51
C SER A 9 -4.06 4.16 -9.18
N ALA A 10 -4.27 2.85 -9.06
CA ALA A 10 -3.92 2.09 -7.87
C ALA A 10 -2.41 2.09 -7.64
N ILE A 11 -1.62 1.86 -8.69
CA ILE A 11 -0.16 1.90 -8.63
C ILE A 11 0.32 3.30 -8.23
N LEU A 12 -0.21 4.35 -8.86
CA LEU A 12 0.14 5.74 -8.55
C LEU A 12 -0.22 6.11 -7.11
N THR A 13 -1.30 5.55 -6.57
CA THR A 13 -1.69 5.81 -5.19
C THR A 13 -0.67 5.29 -4.19
N VAL A 14 -0.19 4.05 -4.35
CA VAL A 14 0.86 3.48 -3.50
C VAL A 14 2.16 4.27 -3.66
N LYS A 15 2.58 4.55 -4.90
CA LYS A 15 3.80 5.35 -5.17
C LYS A 15 3.73 6.75 -4.55
N GLY A 16 2.60 7.44 -4.70
CA GLY A 16 2.37 8.76 -4.12
C GLY A 16 2.40 8.74 -2.59
N PHE A 17 1.82 7.71 -1.98
CA PHE A 17 1.91 7.51 -0.53
C PHE A 17 3.36 7.32 -0.06
N ILE A 18 4.13 6.47 -0.73
CA ILE A 18 5.55 6.22 -0.39
C ILE A 18 6.38 7.49 -0.56
N ARG A 19 6.15 8.26 -1.62
CA ARG A 19 6.84 9.54 -1.83
C ARG A 19 6.51 10.55 -0.73
N ALA A 20 5.24 10.72 -0.38
CA ALA A 20 4.85 11.62 0.70
C ALA A 20 5.42 11.17 2.06
N TYR A 21 5.51 9.86 2.28
CA TYR A 21 6.17 9.29 3.44
C TYR A 21 7.65 9.67 3.48
N GLU A 22 8.39 9.46 2.38
CA GLU A 22 9.81 9.85 2.28
C GLU A 22 10.02 11.36 2.47
N GLU A 23 9.19 12.20 1.85
CA GLU A 23 9.28 13.66 1.94
C GLU A 23 9.08 14.13 3.39
N ALA A 24 8.08 13.61 4.11
CA ALA A 24 7.85 13.97 5.49
C ALA A 24 9.05 13.61 6.40
N PHE A 25 9.64 12.43 6.21
CA PHE A 25 10.83 12.01 6.95
C PHE A 25 12.08 12.82 6.57
N PHE A 26 12.22 13.17 5.29
CA PHE A 26 13.31 14.01 4.84
C PHE A 26 13.23 15.40 5.48
N GLU A 27 12.06 16.03 5.49
CA GLU A 27 11.87 17.33 6.15
C GLU A 27 12.17 17.29 7.65
N LEU A 28 11.86 16.18 8.33
CA LEU A 28 12.12 15.99 9.75
C LEU A 28 13.60 15.91 10.12
N TYR A 29 14.41 15.26 9.28
CA TYR A 29 15.82 15.00 9.58
C TYR A 29 16.79 15.93 8.87
N ARG A 30 16.31 16.66 7.85
CA ARG A 30 17.09 17.67 7.15
C ARG A 30 17.52 18.76 8.13
N ASP A 31 18.81 19.08 8.12
CA ASP A 31 19.37 20.15 8.97
C ASP A 31 19.24 19.86 10.47
N SER A 32 19.13 18.58 10.84
CA SER A 32 19.13 18.15 12.24
C SER A 32 20.49 18.31 12.93
N GLY A 33 21.55 18.62 12.17
CA GLY A 33 22.92 18.73 12.68
C GLY A 33 23.51 17.40 13.16
N LEU A 34 22.82 16.28 12.89
CA LEU A 34 23.26 14.95 13.29
C LEU A 34 24.39 14.47 12.38
N VAL A 35 25.49 14.02 12.97
CA VAL A 35 26.62 13.40 12.24
C VAL A 35 26.17 12.20 11.37
N THR A 36 25.04 11.59 11.71
CA THR A 36 24.46 10.43 11.02
C THR A 36 23.28 10.76 10.11
N GLU A 37 22.99 12.04 9.83
CA GLU A 37 21.84 12.48 9.02
C GLU A 37 21.68 11.69 7.71
N GLN A 38 22.76 11.53 6.94
CA GLN A 38 22.73 10.77 5.68
C GLN A 38 22.36 9.29 5.89
N LYS A 39 22.87 8.65 6.94
CA LYS A 39 22.54 7.25 7.27
C LYS A 39 21.08 7.11 7.70
N ILE A 40 20.55 8.10 8.41
CA ILE A 40 19.15 8.13 8.82
C ILE A 40 18.26 8.21 7.57
N ILE A 41 18.54 9.15 6.66
CA ILE A 41 17.79 9.32 5.42
C ILE A 41 17.84 8.05 4.54
N GLU A 42 19.01 7.42 4.41
CA GLU A 42 19.16 6.19 3.63
C GLU A 42 18.35 5.03 4.23
N ASN A 43 18.40 4.84 5.54
CA ASN A 43 17.60 3.84 6.24
C ASN A 43 16.10 4.05 6.03
N TYR A 44 15.65 5.31 5.99
CA TYR A 44 14.24 5.63 5.72
C TYR A 44 13.84 5.30 4.29
N ARG A 45 14.66 5.61 3.29
CA ARG A 45 14.40 5.21 1.89
C ARG A 45 14.30 3.70 1.74
N LEU A 46 15.20 2.95 2.36
CA LEU A 46 15.15 1.48 2.38
C LEU A 46 13.87 0.96 3.05
N SER A 47 13.47 1.58 4.16
CA SER A 47 12.24 1.24 4.87
C SER A 47 10.99 1.56 4.05
N ALA A 48 10.97 2.68 3.35
CA ALA A 48 9.87 3.11 2.48
C ALA A 48 9.72 2.15 1.29
N LYS A 49 10.83 1.77 0.65
CA LYS A 49 10.84 0.74 -0.40
C LYS A 49 10.29 -0.59 0.11
N LYS A 50 10.77 -1.06 1.27
CA LYS A 50 10.29 -2.30 1.89
C LYS A 50 8.79 -2.25 2.20
N LEU A 51 8.29 -1.11 2.69
CA LEU A 51 6.86 -0.92 2.95
C LEU A 51 6.04 -1.02 1.65
N SER A 52 6.51 -0.42 0.56
CA SER A 52 5.88 -0.53 -0.76
C SER A 52 5.74 -1.99 -1.20
N GLU A 53 6.85 -2.74 -1.14
CA GLU A 53 6.89 -4.16 -1.51
C GLU A 53 5.97 -4.99 -0.62
N GLN A 54 5.92 -4.70 0.68
CA GLN A 54 5.02 -5.37 1.62
C GLN A 54 3.55 -5.11 1.32
N ILE A 55 3.18 -3.88 0.93
CA ILE A 55 1.80 -3.56 0.54
C ILE A 55 1.38 -4.41 -0.65
N PHE A 56 2.16 -4.41 -1.73
CA PHE A 56 1.84 -5.21 -2.92
C PHE A 56 1.80 -6.71 -2.63
N SER A 57 2.77 -7.22 -1.86
CA SER A 57 2.83 -8.63 -1.49
C SER A 57 1.63 -9.08 -0.65
N GLU A 58 1.20 -8.28 0.33
CA GLU A 58 0.01 -8.63 1.14
C GLU A 58 -1.28 -8.52 0.32
N ILE A 59 -1.39 -7.55 -0.61
CA ILE A 59 -2.51 -7.49 -1.56
C ILE A 59 -2.59 -8.80 -2.37
N GLU A 60 -1.49 -9.21 -2.99
CA GLU A 60 -1.44 -10.43 -3.80
C GLU A 60 -1.73 -11.68 -2.99
N LYS A 61 -1.24 -11.75 -1.74
CA LYS A 61 -1.52 -12.86 -0.83
C LYS A 61 -3.01 -12.96 -0.48
N HIS A 62 -3.67 -11.82 -0.25
CA HIS A 62 -5.09 -11.79 0.08
C HIS A 62 -6.01 -11.98 -1.12
N LEU A 63 -5.64 -11.48 -2.31
CA LEU A 63 -6.49 -11.51 -3.52
C LEU A 63 -6.13 -12.66 -4.47
N GLY A 64 -4.92 -13.20 -4.41
CA GLY A 64 -4.43 -14.30 -5.24
C GLY A 64 -5.03 -15.67 -4.92
N VAL A 65 -6.00 -15.72 -4.00
CA VAL A 65 -6.75 -16.93 -3.60
C VAL A 65 -8.13 -16.97 -4.28
N LYS A 66 -8.72 -18.18 -4.35
CA LYS A 66 -10.04 -18.38 -4.96
C LYS A 66 -11.14 -17.61 -4.22
N ARG A 67 -11.15 -17.73 -2.89
CA ARG A 67 -12.15 -17.11 -2.04
C ARG A 67 -11.47 -16.13 -1.09
N VAL A 68 -11.70 -14.84 -1.36
CA VAL A 68 -11.21 -13.75 -0.51
C VAL A 68 -12.09 -13.69 0.75
N LEU A 69 -11.50 -13.94 1.91
CA LEU A 69 -12.18 -13.86 3.20
C LEU A 69 -12.28 -12.39 3.65
N GLY A 70 -13.40 -12.03 4.28
CA GLY A 70 -13.61 -10.67 4.80
C GLY A 70 -13.90 -9.61 3.72
N ARG A 71 -14.10 -10.02 2.46
CA ARG A 71 -14.54 -9.09 1.40
C ARG A 71 -15.94 -8.57 1.68
N LYS A 72 -16.17 -7.28 1.42
CA LYS A 72 -17.49 -6.67 1.35
C LYS A 72 -17.86 -6.50 -0.12
N GLU A 73 -19.13 -6.67 -0.42
CA GLU A 73 -19.67 -6.46 -1.77
C GLU A 73 -20.51 -5.19 -1.78
N HIS A 74 -20.21 -4.27 -2.70
CA HIS A 74 -20.91 -2.99 -2.81
C HIS A 74 -21.89 -2.96 -3.99
N LYS A 75 -21.46 -3.56 -5.10
CA LYS A 75 -22.22 -3.74 -6.34
C LYS A 75 -21.84 -5.12 -6.89
N PRO A 76 -22.65 -5.69 -7.81
CA PRO A 76 -22.26 -6.92 -8.50
C PRO A 76 -20.83 -6.78 -9.02
N TRP A 77 -19.98 -7.75 -8.69
CA TRP A 77 -18.57 -7.83 -9.11
C TRP A 77 -17.61 -6.80 -8.50
N HIS A 78 -18.10 -5.79 -7.78
CA HIS A 78 -17.26 -4.81 -7.07
C HIS A 78 -17.14 -5.14 -5.59
N HIS A 79 -15.90 -5.31 -5.16
CA HIS A 79 -15.57 -5.76 -3.82
C HIS A 79 -14.62 -4.79 -3.12
N GLU A 80 -14.74 -4.73 -1.80
CA GLU A 80 -13.82 -4.06 -0.90
C GLU A 80 -13.16 -5.11 0.00
N LEU A 81 -11.86 -5.00 0.20
CA LEU A 81 -11.14 -5.75 1.21
C LEU A 81 -10.32 -4.79 2.07
N THR A 82 -10.35 -4.99 3.38
CA THR A 82 -9.55 -4.21 4.33
C THR A 82 -8.65 -5.12 5.15
N PHE A 83 -7.39 -4.76 5.29
CA PHE A 83 -6.41 -5.49 6.10
C PHE A 83 -5.29 -4.56 6.58
N TYR A 84 -4.48 -5.02 7.51
CA TYR A 84 -3.35 -4.25 8.04
C TYR A 84 -2.04 -4.65 7.38
N VAL A 85 -1.24 -3.65 7.01
CA VAL A 85 0.19 -3.82 6.67
C VAL A 85 1.01 -3.07 7.72
N GLY A 86 1.67 -3.84 8.58
CA GLY A 86 2.25 -3.30 9.80
C GLY A 86 1.16 -2.69 10.68
N SER A 87 1.21 -1.37 10.90
CA SER A 87 0.20 -0.66 11.68
C SER A 87 -0.79 0.14 10.82
N ARG A 88 -0.69 0.09 9.48
CA ARG A 88 -1.51 0.88 8.56
C ARG A 88 -2.68 0.06 8.04
N LEU A 89 -3.88 0.63 8.09
CA LEU A 89 -5.03 0.06 7.41
C LEU A 89 -4.93 0.28 5.90
N ILE A 90 -5.01 -0.81 5.14
CA ILE A 90 -5.07 -0.80 3.68
C ILE A 90 -6.47 -1.23 3.28
N THR A 91 -7.13 -0.44 2.45
CA THR A 91 -8.42 -0.74 1.84
C THR A 91 -8.23 -0.89 0.35
N VAL A 92 -8.63 -2.02 -0.21
CA VAL A 92 -8.51 -2.31 -1.64
C VAL A 92 -9.89 -2.46 -2.23
N PHE A 93 -10.17 -1.69 -3.28
CA PHE A 93 -11.36 -1.84 -4.10
C PHE A 93 -10.98 -2.56 -5.38
N TYR A 94 -11.66 -3.66 -5.67
CA TYR A 94 -11.34 -4.50 -6.81
C TYR A 94 -12.59 -5.08 -7.47
N THR A 95 -12.50 -5.34 -8.76
CA THR A 95 -13.49 -6.10 -9.52
C THR A 95 -13.04 -7.54 -9.73
N THR A 96 -14.00 -8.45 -9.83
CA THR A 96 -13.72 -9.84 -10.24
C THR A 96 -14.26 -10.05 -11.64
N ASP A 97 -13.38 -10.48 -12.55
CA ASP A 97 -13.70 -10.79 -13.94
C ASP A 97 -14.22 -12.23 -14.10
N GLU A 98 -14.71 -12.59 -15.29
CA GLU A 98 -15.26 -13.92 -15.59
C GLU A 98 -14.27 -15.07 -15.34
N ASP A 99 -12.97 -14.81 -15.55
CA ASP A 99 -11.87 -15.76 -15.32
C ASP A 99 -11.39 -15.82 -13.85
N ASP A 100 -12.18 -15.33 -12.89
CA ASP A 100 -11.81 -15.16 -11.47
C ASP A 100 -10.57 -14.24 -11.25
N SER A 101 -10.14 -13.54 -12.30
CA SER A 101 -9.10 -12.52 -12.26
C SER A 101 -9.58 -11.31 -11.47
N LYS A 102 -8.68 -10.69 -10.70
CA LYS A 102 -9.04 -9.55 -9.85
C LYS A 102 -8.34 -8.31 -10.32
N ILE A 103 -9.09 -7.28 -10.63
CA ILE A 103 -8.58 -5.99 -11.10
C ILE A 103 -8.74 -4.99 -9.97
N ILE A 104 -7.62 -4.52 -9.43
CA ILE A 104 -7.61 -3.52 -8.37
C ILE A 104 -7.85 -2.16 -9.00
N GLU A 105 -8.98 -1.57 -8.67
CA GLU A 105 -9.42 -0.28 -9.20
C GLU A 105 -8.80 0.87 -8.41
N SER A 106 -8.75 0.73 -7.09
CA SER A 106 -8.17 1.73 -6.19
C SER A 106 -7.69 1.14 -4.86
N ILE A 107 -6.73 1.85 -4.24
CA ILE A 107 -6.15 1.47 -2.94
C ILE A 107 -6.23 2.69 -2.02
N GLY A 108 -6.95 2.56 -0.91
CA GLY A 108 -6.90 3.48 0.21
C GLY A 108 -5.82 3.06 1.20
N ILE A 109 -5.00 4.01 1.63
CA ILE A 109 -3.96 3.79 2.64
C ILE A 109 -4.21 4.77 3.77
N GLU A 110 -4.43 4.25 4.98
CA GLU A 110 -4.57 5.08 6.17
C GLU A 110 -3.27 5.86 6.42
N ARG A 111 -3.39 7.18 6.37
CA ARG A 111 -2.31 8.09 6.72
C ARG A 111 -2.32 8.27 8.22
N LYS A 112 -1.36 7.67 8.91
CA LYS A 112 -1.12 8.01 10.30
C LYS A 112 -0.44 9.37 10.38
N PRO A 113 -0.93 10.30 11.21
CA PRO A 113 -0.15 11.47 11.56
C PRO A 113 1.19 11.02 12.15
N ILE A 114 2.26 11.70 11.78
CA ILE A 114 3.55 11.49 12.42
C ILE A 114 3.46 12.20 13.77
N ILE A 115 3.01 11.46 14.79
CA ILE A 115 2.91 11.97 16.16
C ILE A 115 4.22 11.60 16.88
N PHE A 116 4.84 12.60 17.50
CA PHE A 116 5.99 12.47 18.40
C PHE A 116 5.52 12.55 19.86
#